data_AF-A0A1G4TS76-F1
#
_entry.id   AF-A0A1G4TS76-F1
#
_cell.length_a   1.000
_cell.length_b   1.000
_cell.length_c   1.000
_cell.angle_alpha   90.00
_cell.angle_beta   90.00
_cell.angle_gamma   90.00
#
_symmetry.space_group_name_H-M   'P 1'
#
loop_
_entity.id
_entity.type
_entity.pdbx_description
1 polymer ?
#
loop_
_entity_poly.entity_id
_entity_poly.type
_entity_poly.pdbx_seq_one_letter_code
_entity_poly.pdbx_strand_id
1 'polypeptide(L)' 'MDELAVMDGSKCIVQVRGVRPFLSDKYDLTKHPNYPLTADYDKKNWFDIEKYLNRKLVLHPNDEYEVFNDA' A
#
# COMPACT_ATOMS: atom_id res chain seq x y z
N MET A 1 6.24 -13.42 -24.36
CA MET A 1 5.57 -13.10 -23.08
C MET A 1 6.46 -13.37 -21.87
N ASP A 2 7.78 -13.42 -22.04
CA ASP A 2 8.70 -13.96 -21.01
C ASP A 2 9.64 -12.89 -20.42
N GLU A 3 10.06 -11.92 -21.22
CA GLU A 3 11.04 -10.89 -20.79
C GLU A 3 10.48 -9.88 -19.79
N LEU A 4 9.18 -9.56 -19.86
CA LEU A 4 8.50 -8.65 -18.92
C LEU A 4 8.33 -9.27 -17.52
N ALA A 5 8.25 -10.60 -17.42
CA ALA A 5 8.06 -11.30 -16.16
C ALA A 5 9.39 -11.50 -15.38
N VAL A 6 10.53 -11.36 -16.06
CA VAL A 6 11.88 -11.53 -15.50
C VAL A 6 12.58 -10.17 -15.27
N MET A 7 11.92 -9.06 -15.58
CA MET A 7 12.49 -7.73 -15.40
C MET A 7 12.77 -7.44 -13.91
N ASP A 8 13.95 -6.90 -13.63
CA ASP A 8 14.33 -6.49 -12.27
C ASP A 8 13.27 -5.52 -11.70
N GLY A 9 12.76 -5.86 -10.51
CA GLY A 9 11.79 -5.06 -9.77
C GLY A 9 12.28 -3.66 -9.42
N SER A 10 13.57 -3.36 -9.57
CA SER A 10 14.13 -2.00 -9.41
C SER A 10 14.08 -1.14 -10.69
N LYS A 11 13.63 -1.68 -11.83
CA LYS A 11 13.67 -1.00 -13.13
C LYS A 11 12.28 -0.79 -13.74
N CYS A 12 12.19 0.15 -14.66
CA CYS A 12 11.00 0.44 -15.46
C CYS A 12 11.34 0.62 -16.94
N ILE A 13 10.38 0.31 -17.81
CA ILE A 13 10.45 0.64 -19.23
C ILE A 13 9.80 2.01 -19.40
N VAL A 14 10.56 2.98 -19.89
CA VAL A 14 10.09 4.35 -20.11
C VAL A 14 9.93 4.59 -21.61
N GLN A 15 8.76 5.09 -22.01
CA GLN A 15 8.49 5.50 -23.37
C GLN A 15 8.20 7.01 -23.42
N VAL A 16 9.07 7.74 -24.10
CA VAL A 16 8.92 9.18 -24.36
C VAL A 16 8.62 9.37 -25.84
N ARG A 17 7.78 10.35 -26.19
CA ARG A 17 7.47 10.65 -27.59
C ARG A 17 8.74 10.95 -28.37
N GLY A 18 8.92 10.29 -29.51
CA GLY A 18 10.08 10.48 -30.40
C GLY A 18 11.35 9.71 -30.01
N VAL A 19 11.32 8.92 -28.93
CA VAL A 19 12.47 8.12 -28.47
C VAL A 19 12.08 6.64 -28.40
N ARG A 20 13.01 5.75 -28.73
CA ARG A 20 12.84 4.30 -28.54
C ARG A 20 12.69 4.01 -27.05
N PRO A 21 11.77 3.12 -26.63
CA PRO A 21 11.66 2.71 -25.24
C PRO A 21 13.01 2.22 -24.70
N PHE A 22 13.30 2.56 -23.45
CA PHE A 22 14.54 2.20 -22.78
C PHE A 22 14.28 1.82 -21.33
N LEU A 23 15.24 1.12 -20.73
CA LEU A 23 15.22 0.79 -19.31
C LEU A 23 15.74 1.97 -18.49
N SER A 24 14.99 2.34 -17.48
CA SER A 24 15.39 3.32 -16.47
C SER A 24 15.32 2.68 -15.09
N ASP A 25 16.18 3.14 -14.19
CA ASP A 25 16.05 2.80 -12.78
C ASP A 25 14.83 3.50 -12.18
N LYS A 26 14.17 2.83 -11.22
CA LYS A 26 13.11 3.44 -10.43
C LYS A 26 13.66 4.56 -9.56
N TYR A 27 12.80 5.52 -9.26
CA TYR A 27 13.14 6.58 -8.33
C TYR A 27 13.48 6.00 -6.96
N ASP A 28 14.62 6.41 -6.40
CA ASP A 28 15.06 6.02 -5.08
C ASP A 28 14.22 6.73 -4.01
N LEU A 29 13.33 5.97 -3.36
CA LEU A 29 12.38 6.48 -2.38
C LEU A 29 13.09 7.19 -1.20
N THR A 30 14.32 6.77 -0.86
CA THR A 30 15.07 7.35 0.27
C THR A 30 15.44 8.82 0.06
N LYS A 31 15.43 9.28 -1.19
CA LYS A 31 15.74 10.66 -1.57
C LYS A 31 14.52 11.58 -1.54
N HIS A 32 13.31 11.04 -1.36
CA HIS A 32 12.11 11.85 -1.31
C HIS A 32 12.10 12.71 -0.03
N PRO A 33 11.76 14.02 -0.11
CA PRO A 33 11.76 14.91 1.06
C PRO A 33 10.92 14.40 2.24
N ASN A 34 9.82 13.71 1.93
CA ASN A 34 8.90 13.15 2.92
C ASN A 34 9.18 11.68 3.28
N TYR A 35 10.28 11.09 2.79
CA TYR A 35 10.65 9.72 3.17
C TYR A 35 10.71 9.48 4.70
N PRO A 36 11.18 10.44 5.53
CA PRO A 36 11.19 10.28 6.99
C PRO A 36 9.81 10.09 7.64
N LEU A 37 8.73 10.39 6.92
CA LEU A 37 7.34 10.22 7.39
C LEU A 37 6.78 8.83 7.06
N THR A 38 7.53 7.99 6.34
CA THR A 38 7.08 6.67 5.91
C THR A 38 7.40 5.61 6.96
N ALA A 39 6.63 4.52 6.93
CA ALA A 39 6.87 3.33 7.75
C ALA A 39 8.16 2.57 7.35
N ASP A 40 8.60 2.74 6.09
CA ASP A 40 9.85 2.20 5.58
C ASP A 40 11.08 2.88 6.21
N TYR A 41 10.95 4.14 6.63
CA TYR A 41 12.00 4.87 7.35
C TYR A 41 12.02 4.56 8.85
N ASP A 42 10.86 4.67 9.53
CA ASP A 42 10.70 4.30 10.94
C ASP A 42 9.37 3.55 11.11
N LYS A 43 9.42 2.37 11.72
CA LYS A 43 8.23 1.56 12.02
C LYS A 43 7.20 2.28 12.89
N LYS A 44 7.60 3.32 13.64
CA LYS A 44 6.66 4.16 14.41
C LYS A 44 5.67 4.91 13.54
N ASN A 45 6.01 5.16 12.27
CA ASN A 45 5.13 5.78 11.30
C ASN A 45 4.13 4.80 10.67
N TRP A 46 4.13 3.53 11.08
CA TRP A 46 3.11 2.58 10.63
C TRP A 46 1.71 3.08 11.00
N PHE A 47 0.84 3.14 10.01
CA PHE A 47 -0.54 3.50 10.22
C PHE A 47 -1.28 2.33 10.89
N ASP A 48 -1.76 2.56 12.11
CA ASP A 48 -2.48 1.57 12.91
C ASP A 48 -3.98 1.70 12.67
N ILE A 49 -4.48 0.94 11.71
CA ILE A 49 -5.89 0.98 11.26
C ILE A 49 -6.84 0.64 12.42
N GLU A 50 -6.47 -0.27 13.33
CA GLU A 50 -7.34 -0.73 14.41
C GLU A 50 -7.66 0.39 15.42
N LYS A 51 -6.73 1.31 15.66
CA LYS A 51 -6.96 2.50 16.49
C LYS A 51 -8.01 3.45 15.91
N TYR A 52 -8.17 3.45 14.58
CA TYR A 52 -9.07 4.36 13.88
C TYR A 52 -10.38 3.70 13.43
N LEU A 53 -10.51 2.38 13.55
CA LEU A 53 -11.77 1.66 13.34
C LEU A 53 -12.67 1.84 14.57
N ASN A 54 -13.82 2.47 14.38
CA ASN A 54 -14.87 2.46 15.40
C ASN A 54 -15.54 1.08 15.41
N ARG A 55 -15.11 0.22 16.34
CA ARG A 55 -15.63 -1.15 16.51
C ARG A 55 -16.96 -1.22 17.27
N LYS A 56 -17.55 -0.09 17.66
CA LYS A 56 -18.84 -0.08 18.35
C LYS A 56 -19.96 -0.35 17.35
N LEU A 57 -20.45 -1.59 17.34
CA LEU A 57 -21.75 -1.89 16.76
C LEU A 57 -22.82 -1.17 17.59
N VAL A 58 -23.51 -0.21 16.97
CA VAL A 58 -24.69 0.44 17.56
C VAL A 58 -25.90 -0.31 17.05
N LEU A 59 -26.54 -1.11 17.91
CA LEU A 59 -27.78 -1.80 17.57
C LEU A 59 -28.93 -0.80 17.62
N HIS A 60 -29.69 -0.70 16.53
CA HIS A 60 -30.95 0.02 16.50
C HIS A 60 -32.10 -0.88 16.92
N PRO A 61 -33.22 -0.32 17.41
CA PRO A 61 -34.36 -1.11 17.90
C PRO A 61 -34.98 -2.06 16.86
N ASN A 62 -34.75 -1.81 15.57
CA ASN A 62 -35.30 -2.59 14.47
C ASN A 62 -34.27 -3.51 13.81
N ASP A 63 -33.07 -3.63 14.38
CA ASP A 63 -32.02 -4.48 13.81
C ASP A 63 -32.27 -5.94 14.20
N GLU A 64 -32.29 -6.82 13.21
CA GLU A 64 -32.27 -8.28 13.43
C GLU A 64 -30.82 -8.73 13.67
N TYR A 65 -30.58 -9.50 14.73
CA TYR A 65 -29.26 -10.01 15.05
C TYR A 65 -29.32 -11.44 15.59
N GLU A 66 -28.27 -12.21 15.30
CA GLU A 66 -28.06 -13.57 15.81
C GLU A 66 -27.03 -13.54 16.94
N VAL A 67 -27.33 -14.23 18.05
CA VAL A 67 -26.45 -14.33 19.22
C VAL A 67 -25.76 -15.69 19.20
N PHE A 68 -24.42 -15.67 19.20
CA PHE A 68 -23.61 -16.87 19.38
C PHE A 68 -23.08 -16.90 20.81
N ASN A 69 -23.36 -17.99 21.54
CA ASN A 69 -22.76 -18.22 22.85
C ASN A 69 -21.48 -19.03 22.65
N ASP A 70 -20.36 -18.55 23.20
CA ASP A 70 -19.13 -19.33 23.27
C ASP A 70 -19.32 -20.48 24.27
N ALA A 71 -19.04 -21.71 23.83
CA ALA A 71 -19.16 -22.94 24.62
C ALA A 71 -18.06 -23.09 25.67
#